data_AF-A0AAN6WK54-F1
#
_entry.id   AF-A0AAN6WK54-F1
#
_cell.length_a   1.000
_cell.length_b   1.000
_cell.length_c   1.000
_cell.angle_alpha   90.00
_cell.angle_beta   90.00
_cell.angle_gamma   90.00
#
_symmetry.space_group_name_H-M   'P 1'
#
loop_
_entity.id
_entity.type
_entity.pdbx_description
1 polymer ?
#
loop_
_entity_poly.entity_id
_entity_poly.type
_entity_poly.pdbx_seq_one_letter_code
_entity_poly.pdbx_strand_id
1 'polypeptide(L)'
;MLRSTAFLTFASLVLGQQIGTYTAERHPSMPIQVCTAPGSCTRESTEVVLDSNWRWTHVTDGYTNCYTGSEWNATACPDGATCAENCAIDGADYSGTYGITTPSSGALKLQFVTKNDNGQNVGSRVYLMASSEKYKMFNLLNKEFTFDVDVSKLPCGLNGAVYFSEMLEDGGLSAFDGNAAGAKYGTGYCDSQCPQDIKFINGEANVEGWGGDSGNSGTGKYGICCAEMDIWEANSDATAYTPHVCSVNEQTRCEGVDCGAGSDRYNSICDKDGCDFNSFRLGNKEFYGPSKTVDTTKPFTIVTQFVTDDGTDTGNLKSIHRYYVQDGVVIPNSVTEVAGVDATNFISEGFCEQQKAAFGDTNYYGQLGGMSAMGKSLTKMVLVLSIWDDHAVNMNWLDSVFPNDADPEKPGVARGRCDPADGVPETIEAAHPDAYVIYSNIKFGAINSTFTAS
;
A
#
# COMPACT_ATOMS: atom_id res chain seq x y z
N MET A 1 29.26 -35.31 -49.40
CA MET A 1 29.74 -34.83 -48.08
C MET A 1 30.00 -33.34 -48.26
N LEU A 2 29.39 -32.35 -47.62
CA LEU A 2 28.36 -32.18 -46.58
C LEU A 2 27.36 -31.14 -47.16
N ARG A 3 26.05 -31.31 -46.96
CA ARG A 3 25.09 -30.22 -47.16
C ARG A 3 24.93 -29.53 -45.80
N SER A 4 25.41 -28.30 -45.67
CA SER A 4 25.18 -27.48 -44.48
C SER A 4 23.73 -27.04 -44.42
N THR A 5 23.00 -27.57 -43.45
CA THR A 5 21.65 -27.13 -43.09
C THR A 5 21.80 -25.94 -42.14
N ALA A 6 21.46 -24.73 -42.61
CA ALA A 6 21.36 -23.56 -41.75
C ALA A 6 20.08 -23.67 -40.93
N PHE A 7 20.19 -23.85 -39.62
CA PHE A 7 19.08 -23.67 -38.69
C PHE A 7 18.86 -22.17 -38.52
N LEU A 8 17.80 -21.63 -39.12
CA LEU A 8 17.23 -20.35 -38.67
C LEU A 8 16.47 -20.63 -37.37
N THR A 9 17.07 -20.29 -36.24
CA THR A 9 16.34 -20.10 -34.99
C THR A 9 15.53 -18.81 -35.12
N PHE A 10 14.21 -18.92 -35.35
CA PHE A 10 13.30 -17.83 -35.06
C PHE A 10 13.26 -17.68 -33.53
N ALA A 11 13.95 -16.67 -33.01
CA ALA A 11 13.63 -16.16 -31.69
C ALA A 11 12.24 -15.53 -31.81
N SER A 12 11.22 -16.17 -31.26
CA SER A 12 9.95 -15.51 -30.98
C SER A 12 10.25 -14.36 -30.02
N LEU A 13 10.23 -13.13 -30.53
CA LEU A 13 10.13 -11.95 -29.67
C LEU A 13 8.73 -12.03 -29.04
N VAL A 14 8.65 -12.58 -27.84
CA VAL A 14 7.46 -12.45 -26.99
C VAL A 14 7.41 -10.96 -26.63
N LEU A 15 6.36 -10.28 -27.04
CA LEU A 15 6.17 -8.86 -26.76
C LEU A 15 5.47 -8.75 -25.39
N GLY A 16 6.05 -8.08 -24.40
CA GLY A 16 5.36 -7.91 -23.11
C GLY A 16 4.17 -6.98 -23.14
N GLN A 17 3.52 -6.73 -22.01
CA GLN A 17 2.72 -5.53 -21.78
C GLN A 17 3.52 -4.32 -22.23
N GLN A 18 3.02 -3.63 -23.24
CA GLN A 18 3.76 -2.64 -23.99
C GLN A 18 3.69 -1.24 -23.33
N ILE A 19 4.50 -0.33 -23.87
CA ILE A 19 4.50 1.08 -23.48
C ILE A 19 3.62 1.88 -24.44
N GLY A 20 2.61 2.57 -23.89
CA GLY A 20 1.79 3.53 -24.61
C GLY A 20 2.59 4.80 -24.92
N THR A 21 2.23 5.48 -26.00
CA THR A 21 2.96 6.68 -26.46
C THR A 21 2.06 7.87 -26.74
N TYR A 22 0.77 7.78 -26.38
CA TYR A 22 -0.18 8.87 -26.59
C TYR A 22 -0.08 9.90 -25.48
N THR A 23 0.20 9.47 -24.25
CA THR A 23 0.45 10.31 -23.09
C THR A 23 1.88 10.12 -22.62
N ALA A 24 2.66 11.20 -22.57
CA ALA A 24 4.03 11.13 -22.08
C ALA A 24 4.06 10.94 -20.56
N GLU A 25 4.78 9.93 -20.07
CA GLU A 25 4.96 9.72 -18.64
C GLU A 25 5.94 10.73 -18.03
N ARG A 26 5.47 11.48 -17.03
CA ARG A 26 6.24 12.51 -16.32
C ARG A 26 5.93 12.48 -14.84
N HIS A 27 6.78 11.82 -14.07
CA HIS A 27 6.61 11.67 -12.62
C HIS A 27 6.65 13.02 -11.88
N PRO A 28 5.68 13.29 -10.96
CA PRO A 28 5.76 14.42 -10.06
C PRO A 28 6.97 14.31 -9.10
N SER A 29 7.69 15.41 -8.90
CA SER A 29 8.83 15.44 -7.97
C SER A 29 8.36 15.45 -6.51
N MET A 30 8.87 14.52 -5.70
CA MET A 30 8.60 14.41 -4.27
C MET A 30 9.90 14.12 -3.51
N PRO A 31 10.79 15.12 -3.36
CA PRO A 31 12.08 14.97 -2.67
C PRO A 31 11.91 14.58 -1.20
N ILE A 32 12.76 13.67 -0.71
CA ILE A 32 12.81 13.24 0.69
C ILE A 32 14.11 13.71 1.37
N GLN A 33 14.27 13.40 2.65
CA GLN A 33 15.50 13.64 3.40
C GLN A 33 16.08 12.35 3.99
N VAL A 34 17.40 12.20 3.90
CA VAL A 34 18.13 11.12 4.58
C VAL A 34 18.92 11.71 5.75
N CYS A 35 18.66 11.22 6.95
CA CYS A 35 19.20 11.77 8.20
C CYS A 35 20.20 10.81 8.86
N THR A 36 21.31 11.37 9.38
CA THR A 36 22.33 10.61 10.12
C THR A 36 22.33 10.92 11.62
N ALA A 37 21.85 12.10 12.00
CA ALA A 37 21.69 12.57 13.37
C ALA A 37 20.62 13.68 13.42
N PRO A 38 20.08 14.05 14.60
CA PRO A 38 19.14 15.17 14.72
C PRO A 38 19.64 16.42 13.99
N GLY A 39 18.80 16.98 13.12
CA GLY A 39 19.13 18.18 12.33
C GLY A 39 20.20 17.99 11.25
N SER A 40 20.71 16.77 11.06
CA SER A 40 21.74 16.43 10.07
C SER A 40 21.14 15.56 8.97
N CYS A 41 20.41 16.20 8.07
CA CYS A 41 19.75 15.54 6.96
C CYS A 41 20.16 16.12 5.61
N THR A 42 20.33 15.25 4.61
CA THR A 42 20.58 15.62 3.22
C THR A 42 19.33 15.38 2.39
N ARG A 43 19.01 16.30 1.48
CA ARG A 43 17.93 16.13 0.53
C ARG A 43 18.31 15.07 -0.51
N GLU A 44 17.39 14.16 -0.78
CA GLU A 44 17.44 13.21 -1.89
C GLU A 44 16.36 13.60 -2.91
N SER A 45 16.73 13.71 -4.18
CA SER A 45 15.77 14.02 -5.25
C SER A 45 15.07 12.75 -5.69
N THR A 46 13.80 12.64 -5.33
CA THR A 46 12.92 11.52 -5.66
C THR A 46 11.67 12.01 -6.39
N GLU A 47 10.96 11.09 -7.01
CA GLU A 47 9.72 11.32 -7.76
C GLU A 47 8.65 10.31 -7.31
N VAL A 48 7.40 10.49 -7.73
CA VAL A 48 6.33 9.49 -7.53
C VAL A 48 5.77 9.01 -8.85
N VAL A 49 5.41 7.72 -8.92
CA VAL A 49 4.79 7.12 -10.09
C VAL A 49 3.44 6.51 -9.74
N LEU A 50 2.43 6.72 -10.59
CA LEU A 50 1.11 6.10 -10.46
C LEU A 50 1.16 4.60 -10.78
N ASP A 51 0.52 3.81 -9.93
CA ASP A 51 0.27 2.38 -10.12
C ASP A 51 -0.38 2.07 -11.49
N SER A 52 0.02 0.94 -12.09
CA SER A 52 -0.39 0.59 -13.46
C SER A 52 -1.88 0.30 -13.61
N ASN A 53 -2.59 -0.07 -12.55
CA ASN A 53 -4.01 -0.42 -12.57
C ASN A 53 -4.90 0.78 -12.91
N TRP A 54 -4.47 2.00 -12.58
CA TRP A 54 -5.21 3.23 -12.90
C TRP A 54 -5.05 3.68 -14.36
N ARG A 55 -4.03 3.19 -15.04
CA ARG A 55 -3.62 3.75 -16.32
C ARG A 55 -4.52 3.26 -17.45
N TRP A 56 -4.69 4.13 -18.44
CA TRP A 56 -5.35 3.75 -19.66
C TRP A 56 -4.58 2.63 -20.35
N THR A 57 -5.28 1.53 -20.63
CA THR A 57 -4.73 0.34 -21.29
C THR A 57 -5.41 0.17 -22.64
N HIS A 58 -4.63 0.28 -23.72
CA HIS A 58 -5.14 0.27 -25.09
C HIS A 58 -4.29 -0.61 -26.00
N VAL A 59 -4.83 -0.97 -27.16
CA VAL A 59 -4.06 -1.75 -28.16
C VAL A 59 -2.82 -0.97 -28.63
N THR A 60 -1.75 -1.66 -28.95
CA THR A 60 -0.48 -1.05 -29.38
C THR A 60 -0.58 -0.30 -30.71
N ASP A 61 -1.47 -0.74 -31.60
CA ASP A 61 -1.78 -0.09 -32.88
C ASP A 61 -3.19 0.54 -32.86
N GLY A 62 -3.31 1.68 -32.19
CA GLY A 62 -4.52 2.49 -32.17
C GLY A 62 -5.05 2.81 -30.76
N TYR A 63 -6.27 3.33 -30.70
CA TYR A 63 -6.89 3.87 -29.48
C TYR A 63 -7.95 2.93 -28.86
N THR A 64 -8.09 1.71 -29.39
CA THR A 64 -9.09 0.77 -28.89
C THR A 64 -8.69 0.31 -27.48
N ASN A 65 -9.58 0.48 -26.51
CA ASN A 65 -9.35 0.03 -25.15
C ASN A 65 -9.17 -1.49 -25.09
N CYS A 66 -8.16 -1.93 -24.36
CA CYS A 66 -8.02 -3.33 -23.94
C CYS A 66 -8.85 -3.62 -22.69
N TYR A 67 -9.13 -2.60 -21.88
CA TYR A 67 -9.94 -2.70 -20.67
C TYR A 67 -10.84 -1.46 -20.55
N THR A 68 -12.16 -1.65 -20.34
CA THR A 68 -13.14 -0.55 -20.20
C THR A 68 -14.13 -0.86 -19.08
N GLY A 69 -14.33 0.08 -18.15
CA GLY A 69 -15.14 -0.17 -16.96
C GLY A 69 -14.51 -1.30 -16.16
N SER A 70 -15.17 -2.45 -16.10
CA SER A 70 -14.69 -3.66 -15.45
C SER A 70 -14.44 -4.85 -16.39
N GLU A 71 -14.37 -4.63 -17.71
CA GLU A 71 -14.28 -5.70 -18.71
C GLU A 71 -13.04 -5.60 -19.61
N TRP A 72 -12.44 -6.75 -19.91
CA TRP A 72 -11.40 -6.91 -20.93
C TRP A 72 -11.99 -7.03 -22.33
N ASN A 73 -11.32 -6.45 -23.33
CA ASN A 73 -11.67 -6.62 -24.73
C ASN A 73 -11.27 -8.01 -25.21
N ALA A 74 -12.25 -8.90 -25.38
CA ALA A 74 -12.01 -10.31 -25.75
C ALA A 74 -11.27 -10.53 -27.09
N THR A 75 -11.23 -9.53 -27.98
CA THR A 75 -10.46 -9.63 -29.23
C THR A 75 -8.99 -9.30 -29.00
N ALA A 76 -8.69 -8.24 -28.25
CA ALA A 76 -7.32 -7.87 -27.91
C ALA A 76 -6.73 -8.82 -26.85
N CYS A 77 -7.58 -9.33 -25.96
CA CYS A 77 -7.22 -10.09 -24.78
C CYS A 77 -7.95 -11.44 -24.74
N PRO A 78 -7.66 -12.38 -25.67
CA PRO A 78 -8.21 -13.73 -25.62
C PRO A 78 -7.59 -14.59 -24.51
N ASP A 79 -6.36 -14.26 -24.10
CA ASP A 79 -5.60 -14.85 -22.99
C ASP A 79 -4.61 -13.82 -22.44
N GLY A 80 -4.03 -14.09 -21.28
CA GLY A 80 -3.17 -13.15 -20.56
C GLY A 80 -1.89 -12.75 -21.30
N ALA A 81 -1.24 -13.71 -21.98
CA ALA A 81 0.01 -13.46 -22.71
C ALA A 81 -0.26 -12.65 -23.99
N THR A 82 -1.25 -13.07 -24.79
CA THR A 82 -1.67 -12.34 -25.99
C THR A 82 -2.17 -10.93 -25.65
N CYS A 83 -2.88 -10.77 -24.53
CA CYS A 83 -3.32 -9.45 -24.07
C CYS A 83 -2.11 -8.56 -23.71
N ALA A 84 -1.11 -9.09 -23.00
CA ALA A 84 0.11 -8.35 -22.72
C ALA A 84 0.81 -7.92 -24.02
N GLU A 85 0.97 -8.83 -24.99
CA GLU A 85 1.54 -8.50 -26.32
C GLU A 85 0.78 -7.38 -27.05
N ASN A 86 -0.55 -7.44 -27.02
CA ASN A 86 -1.42 -6.55 -27.79
C ASN A 86 -1.66 -5.20 -27.11
N CYS A 87 -1.45 -5.09 -25.79
CA CYS A 87 -1.91 -3.96 -25.00
C CYS A 87 -0.76 -3.19 -24.37
N ALA A 88 -0.92 -1.88 -24.34
CA ALA A 88 0.05 -0.93 -23.85
C ALA A 88 -0.50 -0.15 -22.65
N ILE A 89 0.34 0.08 -21.64
CA ILE A 89 0.06 1.04 -20.56
C ILE A 89 0.53 2.43 -21.00
N ASP A 90 -0.37 3.40 -21.02
CA ASP A 90 -0.04 4.78 -21.39
C ASP A 90 0.44 5.63 -20.20
N GLY A 91 1.01 6.80 -20.49
CA GLY A 91 1.37 7.78 -19.46
C GLY A 91 0.16 8.37 -18.74
N ALA A 92 0.42 9.14 -17.68
CA ALA A 92 -0.62 9.71 -16.82
C ALA A 92 -0.65 11.25 -16.82
N ASP A 93 -1.85 11.83 -16.95
CA ASP A 93 -2.13 13.19 -16.50
C ASP A 93 -2.43 13.19 -14.99
N TYR A 94 -1.36 13.22 -14.20
CA TYR A 94 -1.39 13.14 -12.74
C TYR A 94 -2.41 14.10 -12.10
N SER A 95 -2.41 15.37 -12.50
CA SER A 95 -3.25 16.38 -11.85
C SER A 95 -4.67 16.40 -12.40
N GLY A 96 -4.84 16.39 -13.73
CA GLY A 96 -6.15 16.61 -14.35
C GLY A 96 -7.03 15.35 -14.35
N THR A 97 -6.42 14.17 -14.36
CA THR A 97 -7.15 12.89 -14.37
C THR A 97 -7.18 12.20 -13.02
N TYR A 98 -6.06 12.22 -12.28
CA TYR A 98 -5.93 11.44 -11.05
C TYR A 98 -5.87 12.29 -9.77
N GLY A 99 -5.87 13.62 -9.88
CA GLY A 99 -5.86 14.53 -8.73
C GLY A 99 -4.59 14.46 -7.88
N ILE A 100 -3.49 13.99 -8.46
CA ILE A 100 -2.18 13.85 -7.82
C ILE A 100 -1.39 15.12 -8.08
N THR A 101 -1.05 15.84 -7.02
CA THR A 101 -0.33 17.12 -7.12
C THR A 101 0.75 17.25 -6.06
N THR A 102 1.75 18.10 -6.32
CA THR A 102 2.82 18.40 -5.36
C THR A 102 2.72 19.87 -4.92
N PRO A 103 1.89 20.18 -3.90
CA PRO A 103 1.55 21.57 -3.56
C PRO A 103 2.75 22.39 -3.07
N SER A 104 3.80 21.72 -2.60
CA SER A 104 5.09 22.29 -2.27
C SER A 104 6.19 21.25 -2.43
N SER A 105 7.46 21.66 -2.38
CA SER A 105 8.59 20.74 -2.50
C SER A 105 8.56 19.66 -1.43
N GLY A 106 8.38 18.40 -1.83
CA GLY A 106 8.37 17.25 -0.91
C GLY A 106 7.02 17.02 -0.23
N ALA A 107 5.96 17.70 -0.68
CA ALA A 107 4.58 17.42 -0.31
C ALA A 107 3.85 16.81 -1.51
N LEU A 108 3.01 15.81 -1.24
CA LEU A 108 2.15 15.12 -2.18
C LEU A 108 0.71 15.22 -1.67
N LYS A 109 -0.19 15.75 -2.49
CA LYS A 109 -1.62 15.73 -2.23
C LYS A 109 -2.26 14.68 -3.14
N LEU A 110 -3.02 13.77 -2.53
CA LEU A 110 -3.87 12.82 -3.24
C LEU A 110 -5.34 13.20 -3.03
N GLN A 111 -6.01 13.56 -4.11
CA GLN A 111 -7.45 13.83 -4.12
C GLN A 111 -8.23 12.51 -4.19
N PHE A 112 -9.32 12.39 -3.44
CA PHE A 112 -10.15 11.19 -3.46
C PHE A 112 -10.89 11.04 -4.79
N VAL A 113 -11.70 12.03 -5.18
CA VAL A 113 -12.43 11.99 -6.45
C VAL A 113 -11.93 13.06 -7.41
N THR A 114 -11.58 12.66 -8.63
CA THR A 114 -11.22 13.58 -9.73
C THR A 114 -12.13 13.34 -10.92
N LYS A 115 -12.83 14.37 -11.37
CA LYS A 115 -13.75 14.30 -12.52
C LYS A 115 -13.12 15.00 -13.72
N ASN A 116 -13.16 14.34 -14.87
CA ASN A 116 -12.75 14.89 -16.15
C ASN A 116 -13.76 14.51 -17.25
N ASP A 117 -13.48 14.88 -18.50
CA ASP A 117 -14.36 14.61 -19.64
C ASP A 117 -14.54 13.11 -19.96
N ASN A 118 -13.65 12.25 -19.45
CA ASN A 118 -13.68 10.80 -19.63
C ASN A 118 -14.37 10.05 -18.48
N GLY A 119 -14.82 10.76 -17.44
CA GLY A 119 -15.53 10.18 -16.30
C GLY A 119 -14.94 10.59 -14.96
N GLN A 120 -15.11 9.70 -13.98
CA GLN A 120 -14.66 9.90 -12.61
C GLN A 120 -13.54 8.91 -12.28
N ASN A 121 -12.43 9.44 -11.78
CA ASN A 121 -11.41 8.67 -11.07
C ASN A 121 -11.69 8.71 -9.56
N VAL A 122 -11.53 7.56 -8.90
CA VAL A 122 -11.67 7.39 -7.45
C VAL A 122 -10.37 6.79 -6.92
N GLY A 123 -9.82 7.42 -5.88
CA GLY A 123 -8.60 7.02 -5.23
C GLY A 123 -7.34 7.12 -6.11
N SER A 124 -6.21 6.82 -5.50
CA SER A 124 -4.94 6.64 -6.20
C SER A 124 -3.95 5.87 -5.33
N ARG A 125 -3.00 5.19 -5.98
CA ARG A 125 -1.83 4.56 -5.36
C ARG A 125 -0.58 4.96 -6.12
N VAL A 126 0.44 5.43 -5.41
CA VAL A 126 1.71 5.83 -6.00
C VAL A 126 2.91 5.24 -5.26
N TYR A 127 4.02 5.11 -5.97
CA TYR A 127 5.28 4.59 -5.45
C TYR A 127 6.37 5.65 -5.48
N LEU A 128 7.25 5.65 -4.48
CA LEU A 128 8.42 6.52 -4.49
C LEU A 128 9.51 5.96 -5.42
N MET A 129 10.01 6.81 -6.33
CA MET A 129 11.01 6.49 -7.34
C MET A 129 12.38 7.05 -6.95
N ALA A 130 13.43 6.23 -7.11
CA ALA A 130 14.82 6.66 -6.99
C ALA A 130 15.36 7.24 -8.32
N SER A 131 14.75 6.85 -9.44
CA SER A 131 15.02 7.34 -10.79
C SER A 131 13.80 7.10 -11.68
N SER A 132 13.82 7.51 -12.95
CA SER A 132 12.67 7.28 -13.84
C SER A 132 12.35 5.80 -14.13
N GLU A 133 13.26 4.88 -13.80
CA GLU A 133 13.13 3.45 -14.16
C GLU A 133 13.15 2.52 -12.94
N LYS A 134 13.31 3.06 -11.71
CA LYS A 134 13.49 2.26 -10.49
C LYS A 134 12.80 2.88 -9.29
N TYR A 135 12.08 2.04 -8.54
CA TYR A 135 11.57 2.39 -7.22
C TYR A 135 12.72 2.68 -6.26
N LYS A 136 12.43 3.51 -5.25
CA LYS A 136 13.33 3.70 -4.12
C LYS A 136 13.18 2.51 -3.17
N MET A 137 14.23 1.70 -3.08
CA MET A 137 14.31 0.63 -2.08
C MET A 137 14.72 1.18 -0.71
N PHE A 138 14.07 0.67 0.34
CA PHE A 138 14.36 0.97 1.74
C PHE A 138 14.77 -0.30 2.48
N ASN A 139 15.84 -0.19 3.27
CA ASN A 139 16.13 -1.12 4.36
C ASN A 139 15.73 -0.43 5.66
N LEU A 140 14.67 -0.92 6.30
CA LEU A 140 14.07 -0.31 7.47
C LEU A 140 14.66 -0.84 8.80
N LEU A 141 15.43 -1.94 8.79
CA LEU A 141 16.02 -2.49 10.02
C LEU A 141 16.96 -1.49 10.69
N ASN A 142 16.75 -1.26 11.99
CA ASN A 142 17.52 -0.31 12.80
C ASN A 142 17.50 1.11 12.19
N LYS A 143 16.33 1.49 11.66
CA LYS A 143 16.07 2.81 11.08
C LYS A 143 14.79 3.41 11.65
N GLU A 144 14.63 4.67 11.32
CA GLU A 144 13.49 5.51 11.62
C GLU A 144 12.95 6.10 10.32
N PHE A 145 11.64 5.97 10.12
CA PHE A 145 10.91 6.54 9.00
C PHE A 145 9.85 7.52 9.54
N THR A 146 9.82 8.71 8.97
CA THR A 146 8.95 9.80 9.42
C THR A 146 8.38 10.58 8.26
N PHE A 147 7.21 11.16 8.49
CA PHE A 147 6.56 12.06 7.55
C PHE A 147 5.54 12.92 8.30
N ASP A 148 5.23 14.08 7.72
CA ASP A 148 4.11 14.91 8.15
C ASP A 148 2.88 14.53 7.34
N VAL A 149 1.72 14.49 8.00
CA VAL A 149 0.45 14.17 7.36
C VAL A 149 -0.63 15.19 7.72
N ASP A 150 -1.49 15.50 6.76
CA ASP A 150 -2.77 16.18 6.97
C ASP A 150 -3.91 15.25 6.56
N VAL A 151 -4.63 14.74 7.57
CA VAL A 151 -5.83 13.90 7.42
C VAL A 151 -7.12 14.66 7.75
N SER A 152 -7.06 15.99 7.94
CA SER A 152 -8.22 16.79 8.39
C SER A 152 -9.40 16.79 7.40
N LYS A 153 -9.16 16.29 6.18
CA LYS A 153 -10.14 16.13 5.09
C LYS A 153 -10.43 14.67 4.74
N LEU A 154 -10.03 13.72 5.58
CA LEU A 154 -10.39 12.31 5.47
C LEU A 154 -11.51 11.97 6.47
N PRO A 155 -12.79 11.95 6.05
CA PRO A 155 -13.89 11.46 6.88
C PRO A 155 -13.80 9.94 7.14
N CYS A 156 -14.74 9.44 7.95
CA CYS A 156 -15.05 8.02 8.08
C CYS A 156 -15.18 7.35 6.69
N GLY A 157 -14.77 6.09 6.58
CA GLY A 157 -14.89 5.33 5.34
C GLY A 157 -13.74 5.48 4.35
N LEU A 158 -12.86 6.48 4.55
CA LEU A 158 -11.65 6.65 3.74
C LEU A 158 -10.41 6.18 4.49
N ASN A 159 -9.38 5.85 3.72
CA ASN A 159 -8.05 5.56 4.23
C ASN A 159 -7.00 6.28 3.37
N GLY A 160 -6.25 7.17 4.01
CA GLY A 160 -4.99 7.67 3.48
C GLY A 160 -3.86 6.81 4.02
N ALA A 161 -3.35 5.89 3.19
CA ALA A 161 -2.32 4.94 3.60
C ALA A 161 -0.90 5.34 3.21
N VAL A 162 0.05 5.07 4.10
CA VAL A 162 1.50 5.10 3.87
C VAL A 162 2.05 3.77 4.34
N TYR A 163 2.63 3.00 3.43
CA TYR A 163 3.05 1.65 3.74
C TYR A 163 4.24 1.22 2.87
N PHE A 164 4.82 0.08 3.21
CA PHE A 164 5.91 -0.51 2.48
C PHE A 164 5.51 -1.88 1.95
N SER A 165 5.82 -2.14 0.69
CA SER A 165 5.56 -3.42 0.03
C SER A 165 6.87 -4.04 -0.50
N GLU A 166 7.03 -5.36 -0.38
CA GLU A 166 8.21 -6.10 -0.86
C GLU A 166 8.17 -6.34 -2.40
N MET A 167 7.95 -5.25 -3.14
CA MET A 167 7.98 -5.20 -4.61
C MET A 167 9.42 -5.30 -5.17
N LEU A 168 9.54 -5.73 -6.42
CA LEU A 168 10.80 -5.69 -7.18
C LEU A 168 11.17 -4.24 -7.57
N GLU A 169 12.45 -3.88 -7.45
CA GLU A 169 12.95 -2.50 -7.69
C GLU A 169 12.58 -1.93 -9.06
N ASP A 170 12.53 -2.76 -10.10
CA ASP A 170 12.22 -2.38 -11.47
C ASP A 170 10.77 -2.69 -11.88
N GLY A 171 9.90 -3.01 -10.91
CA GLY A 171 8.51 -3.37 -11.14
C GLY A 171 8.33 -4.70 -11.89
N GLY A 172 9.34 -5.56 -11.89
CA GLY A 172 9.34 -6.87 -12.56
C GLY A 172 9.82 -6.81 -14.02
N LEU A 173 10.37 -5.69 -14.47
CA LEU A 173 10.84 -5.50 -15.85
C LEU A 173 11.90 -6.54 -16.25
N SER A 174 12.87 -6.80 -15.38
CA SER A 174 13.93 -7.79 -15.66
C SER A 174 13.54 -9.23 -15.34
N ALA A 175 12.49 -9.43 -14.54
CA ALA A 175 12.06 -10.74 -14.10
C ALA A 175 11.08 -11.41 -15.09
N PHE A 176 10.34 -10.61 -15.86
CA PHE A 176 9.25 -11.08 -16.70
C PHE A 176 9.36 -10.49 -18.12
N ASP A 177 9.70 -11.33 -19.11
CA ASP A 177 9.77 -10.93 -20.53
C ASP A 177 8.44 -10.31 -21.03
N GLY A 178 7.34 -10.71 -20.40
CA GLY A 178 6.01 -10.19 -20.59
C GLY A 178 5.79 -8.77 -20.04
N ASN A 179 6.78 -8.09 -19.46
CA ASN A 179 6.66 -6.73 -18.94
C ASN A 179 7.67 -5.81 -19.65
N ALA A 180 7.18 -4.89 -20.50
CA ALA A 180 8.03 -3.87 -21.10
C ALA A 180 7.89 -2.50 -20.42
N ALA A 181 6.92 -2.34 -19.51
CA ALA A 181 6.59 -1.06 -18.90
C ALA A 181 7.39 -0.79 -17.61
N GLY A 182 7.46 -1.76 -16.71
CA GLY A 182 8.28 -1.70 -15.49
C GLY A 182 7.88 -0.60 -14.49
N ALA A 183 8.78 -0.32 -13.55
CA ALA A 183 8.57 0.67 -12.49
C ALA A 183 8.22 2.07 -13.01
N LYS A 184 8.68 2.44 -14.21
CA LYS A 184 8.32 3.71 -14.87
C LYS A 184 6.81 3.90 -15.07
N TYR A 185 6.07 2.80 -15.19
CA TYR A 185 4.62 2.81 -15.35
C TYR A 185 3.91 2.20 -14.14
N GLY A 186 4.60 2.06 -13.01
CA GLY A 186 4.00 1.59 -11.76
C GLY A 186 3.61 0.11 -11.76
N THR A 187 4.32 -0.77 -12.47
CA THR A 187 4.02 -2.21 -12.48
C THR A 187 4.60 -2.94 -11.26
N GLY A 188 4.12 -4.16 -11.03
CA GLY A 188 4.71 -5.09 -10.07
C GLY A 188 4.21 -4.92 -8.63
N TYR A 189 3.05 -4.29 -8.44
CA TYR A 189 2.42 -4.20 -7.13
C TYR A 189 2.17 -5.59 -6.53
N CYS A 190 2.32 -5.67 -5.22
CA CYS A 190 1.95 -6.81 -4.39
C CYS A 190 1.67 -6.30 -2.98
N ASP A 191 0.92 -7.04 -2.19
CA ASP A 191 0.75 -6.79 -0.76
C ASP A 191 0.32 -8.07 -0.03
N SER A 192 0.05 -7.97 1.27
CA SER A 192 -0.30 -9.12 2.11
C SER A 192 -1.72 -9.66 1.88
N GLN A 193 -2.57 -8.88 1.22
CA GLN A 193 -3.92 -9.27 0.85
C GLN A 193 -3.96 -10.15 -0.40
N CYS A 194 -2.83 -10.32 -1.09
CA CYS A 194 -2.73 -11.09 -2.33
C CYS A 194 -3.76 -10.62 -3.39
N PRO A 195 -3.81 -9.32 -3.73
CA PRO A 195 -4.85 -8.69 -4.54
C PRO A 195 -5.01 -9.38 -5.88
N GLN A 196 -6.26 -9.73 -6.20
CA GLN A 196 -6.65 -10.35 -7.45
C GLN A 196 -7.20 -9.35 -8.48
N ASP A 197 -7.31 -8.07 -8.09
CA ASP A 197 -7.78 -6.96 -8.91
C ASP A 197 -6.69 -6.31 -9.77
N ILE A 198 -5.45 -6.79 -9.63
CA ILE A 198 -4.32 -6.30 -10.42
C ILE A 198 -4.46 -6.80 -11.86
N LYS A 199 -4.58 -5.85 -12.79
CA LYS A 199 -4.79 -6.13 -14.23
C LYS A 199 -3.62 -6.88 -14.87
N PHE A 200 -2.39 -6.65 -14.43
CA PHE A 200 -1.19 -7.27 -15.00
C PHE A 200 -0.27 -7.79 -13.91
N ILE A 201 0.00 -9.09 -13.94
CA ILE A 201 0.80 -9.80 -12.93
C ILE A 201 1.85 -10.64 -13.67
N ASN A 202 3.12 -10.50 -13.30
CA ASN A 202 4.24 -11.23 -13.88
C ASN A 202 4.34 -11.13 -15.42
N GLY A 203 3.98 -9.98 -15.98
CA GLY A 203 4.01 -9.75 -17.44
C GLY A 203 2.86 -10.37 -18.22
N GLU A 204 1.82 -10.87 -17.55
CA GLU A 204 0.60 -11.37 -18.17
C GLU A 204 -0.60 -10.55 -17.70
N ALA A 205 -1.57 -10.30 -18.59
CA ALA A 205 -2.84 -9.72 -18.17
C ALA A 205 -3.67 -10.76 -17.40
N ASN A 206 -4.33 -10.35 -16.33
CA ASN A 206 -5.12 -11.21 -15.43
C ASN A 206 -6.52 -11.50 -16.01
N VAL A 207 -6.60 -11.88 -17.28
CA VAL A 207 -7.86 -12.03 -18.03
C VAL A 207 -8.60 -13.33 -17.66
N GLU A 208 -7.86 -14.39 -17.32
CA GLU A 208 -8.44 -15.69 -17.01
C GLU A 208 -9.32 -15.59 -15.75
N GLY A 209 -10.58 -16.01 -15.87
CA GLY A 209 -11.52 -15.97 -14.75
C GLY A 209 -11.94 -14.57 -14.30
N TRP A 210 -11.64 -13.52 -15.08
CA TRP A 210 -11.96 -12.14 -14.72
C TRP A 210 -13.46 -11.94 -14.51
N GLY A 211 -13.85 -11.67 -13.26
CA GLY A 211 -15.19 -11.24 -12.87
C GLY A 211 -15.18 -9.75 -12.60
N GLY A 212 -15.84 -8.98 -13.47
CA GLY A 212 -16.02 -7.54 -13.25
C GLY A 212 -16.88 -7.26 -12.02
N ASP A 213 -16.55 -6.21 -11.29
CA ASP A 213 -17.33 -5.70 -10.17
C ASP A 213 -17.91 -4.31 -10.54
N SER A 214 -18.57 -3.66 -9.58
CA SER A 214 -19.05 -2.29 -9.70
C SER A 214 -17.90 -1.30 -9.99
N GLY A 215 -18.17 -0.30 -10.83
CA GLY A 215 -17.19 0.73 -11.16
C GLY A 215 -16.12 0.26 -12.16
N ASN A 216 -14.85 0.41 -11.79
CA ASN A 216 -13.68 0.23 -12.67
C ASN A 216 -12.79 -0.97 -12.29
N SER A 217 -13.25 -1.80 -11.35
CA SER A 217 -12.50 -2.92 -10.78
C SER A 217 -13.12 -4.28 -11.16
N GLY A 218 -12.35 -5.33 -10.93
CA GLY A 218 -12.78 -6.71 -11.07
C GLY A 218 -11.72 -7.60 -10.44
N THR A 219 -11.88 -8.91 -10.49
CA THR A 219 -10.88 -9.86 -9.98
C THR A 219 -10.62 -10.96 -10.98
N GLY A 220 -9.36 -11.28 -11.21
CA GLY A 220 -8.94 -12.39 -12.05
C GLY A 220 -8.57 -13.64 -11.24
N LYS A 221 -8.17 -14.68 -11.96
CA LYS A 221 -7.72 -15.95 -11.38
C LYS A 221 -6.51 -15.78 -10.47
N TYR A 222 -5.58 -14.90 -10.85
CA TYR A 222 -4.32 -14.73 -10.15
C TYR A 222 -4.40 -13.59 -9.15
N GLY A 223 -3.75 -13.78 -8.01
CA GLY A 223 -3.41 -12.71 -7.08
C GLY A 223 -1.91 -12.49 -7.01
N ILE A 224 -1.48 -11.41 -6.36
CA ILE A 224 -0.07 -11.08 -6.22
C ILE A 224 0.30 -10.71 -4.79
N CYS A 225 1.09 -11.58 -4.16
CA CYS A 225 1.38 -11.59 -2.73
C CYS A 225 2.79 -11.09 -2.43
N CYS A 226 2.96 -10.33 -1.35
CA CYS A 226 4.26 -10.12 -0.69
C CYS A 226 4.07 -9.56 0.72
N ALA A 227 5.14 -9.54 1.52
CA ALA A 227 5.07 -8.95 2.85
C ALA A 227 4.82 -7.44 2.77
N GLU A 228 4.15 -6.92 3.79
CA GLU A 228 3.65 -5.56 3.84
C GLU A 228 3.85 -4.98 5.23
N MET A 229 4.28 -3.72 5.30
CA MET A 229 4.43 -3.00 6.54
C MET A 229 3.62 -1.71 6.44
N ASP A 230 2.43 -1.73 7.03
CA ASP A 230 1.54 -0.59 7.11
C ASP A 230 2.03 0.37 8.18
N ILE A 231 2.73 1.42 7.74
CA ILE A 231 3.20 2.48 8.65
C ILE A 231 2.00 3.26 9.16
N TRP A 232 1.03 3.49 8.30
CA TRP A 232 -0.09 4.36 8.57
C TRP A 232 -1.26 4.00 7.68
N GLU A 233 -2.33 3.55 8.29
CA GLU A 233 -3.65 3.51 7.69
C GLU A 233 -4.55 4.38 8.55
N ALA A 234 -5.20 5.39 7.98
CA ALA A 234 -5.95 6.34 8.79
C ALA A 234 -6.93 7.19 8.01
N ASN A 235 -7.87 7.71 8.77
CA ASN A 235 -8.60 8.92 8.47
C ASN A 235 -8.59 9.83 9.71
N SER A 236 -9.43 10.86 9.72
CA SER A 236 -9.48 11.79 10.86
C SER A 236 -9.99 11.17 12.16
N ASP A 237 -10.65 10.00 12.16
CA ASP A 237 -11.22 9.40 13.37
C ASP A 237 -10.33 8.33 14.00
N ALA A 238 -9.73 7.47 13.18
CA ALA A 238 -8.94 6.32 13.62
C ALA A 238 -7.67 6.11 12.79
N THR A 239 -6.70 5.39 13.38
CA THR A 239 -5.48 4.97 12.69
C THR A 239 -4.96 3.63 13.22
N ALA A 240 -4.30 2.87 12.35
CA ALA A 240 -3.53 1.67 12.66
C ALA A 240 -2.13 1.71 12.06
N TYR A 241 -1.21 0.95 12.66
CA TYR A 241 0.04 0.54 12.03
C TYR A 241 0.26 -0.95 12.28
N THR A 242 0.65 -1.68 11.23
CA THR A 242 0.44 -3.13 11.17
C THR A 242 1.50 -3.80 10.30
N PRO A 243 2.36 -4.68 10.87
CA PRO A 243 3.19 -5.57 10.07
C PRO A 243 2.37 -6.78 9.60
N HIS A 244 2.52 -7.12 8.33
CA HIS A 244 1.95 -8.30 7.69
C HIS A 244 3.07 -9.12 7.05
N VAL A 245 3.06 -10.42 7.33
CA VAL A 245 4.12 -11.33 6.90
C VAL A 245 3.61 -12.35 5.92
N CYS A 246 4.51 -12.85 5.07
CA CYS A 246 4.23 -13.95 4.18
C CYS A 246 5.23 -15.09 4.39
N SER A 247 4.83 -16.29 4.01
CA SER A 247 5.72 -17.46 3.96
C SER A 247 6.79 -17.36 2.85
N VAL A 248 6.60 -16.41 1.92
CA VAL A 248 7.53 -16.04 0.83
C VAL A 248 8.26 -14.73 1.18
N ASN A 249 9.44 -14.49 0.59
CA ASN A 249 10.27 -13.29 0.83
C ASN A 249 10.54 -12.52 -0.48
N GLU A 250 9.55 -12.54 -1.37
CA GLU A 250 9.51 -11.79 -2.63
C GLU A 250 8.10 -11.78 -3.19
N GLN A 251 7.85 -10.82 -4.09
CA GLN A 251 6.62 -10.74 -4.90
C GLN A 251 6.31 -12.08 -5.57
N THR A 252 5.17 -12.69 -5.21
CA THR A 252 4.79 -14.04 -5.63
C THR A 252 3.36 -14.07 -6.16
N ARG A 253 3.18 -14.57 -7.39
CA ARG A 253 1.84 -14.81 -7.94
C ARG A 253 1.21 -16.01 -7.26
N CYS A 254 -0.02 -15.85 -6.76
CA CYS A 254 -0.82 -16.92 -6.17
C CYS A 254 -1.99 -17.32 -7.08
N GLU A 255 -2.56 -18.49 -6.84
CA GLU A 255 -3.85 -18.90 -7.38
C GLU A 255 -4.64 -19.72 -6.34
N GLY A 256 -5.97 -19.69 -6.43
CA GLY A 256 -6.84 -20.49 -5.56
C GLY A 256 -6.62 -20.21 -4.07
N VAL A 257 -6.41 -21.28 -3.30
CA VAL A 257 -6.30 -21.21 -1.83
C VAL A 257 -5.11 -20.36 -1.36
N ASP A 258 -4.02 -20.33 -2.13
CA ASP A 258 -2.81 -19.58 -1.78
C ASP A 258 -3.07 -18.06 -1.74
N CYS A 259 -4.06 -17.58 -2.51
CA CYS A 259 -4.49 -16.18 -2.45
C CYS A 259 -5.37 -15.86 -1.23
N GLY A 260 -5.89 -16.88 -0.55
CA GLY A 260 -6.76 -16.77 0.64
C GLY A 260 -7.95 -15.82 0.49
N ALA A 261 -8.69 -15.94 -0.61
CA ALA A 261 -9.94 -15.22 -0.80
C ALA A 261 -11.07 -15.81 0.08
N GLY A 262 -11.99 -14.98 0.54
CA GLY A 262 -13.17 -15.41 1.30
C GLY A 262 -12.83 -16.25 2.53
N SER A 263 -13.36 -17.47 2.62
CA SER A 263 -13.14 -18.38 3.76
C SER A 263 -11.71 -18.89 3.88
N ASP A 264 -10.89 -18.75 2.84
CA ASP A 264 -9.50 -19.21 2.82
C ASP A 264 -8.51 -18.16 3.36
N ARG A 265 -9.00 -17.09 4.01
CA ARG A 265 -8.19 -16.00 4.58
C ARG A 265 -6.95 -16.48 5.35
N TYR A 266 -7.08 -17.56 6.13
CA TYR A 266 -5.98 -18.14 6.94
C TYR A 266 -5.31 -19.36 6.29
N ASN A 267 -5.58 -19.61 5.01
CA ASN A 267 -4.88 -20.57 4.16
C ASN A 267 -3.99 -19.86 3.12
N SER A 268 -4.03 -18.52 3.06
CA SER A 268 -3.18 -17.72 2.16
C SER A 268 -1.69 -17.92 2.47
N ILE A 269 -0.83 -17.71 1.49
CA ILE A 269 0.61 -17.62 1.75
C ILE A 269 1.02 -16.38 2.57
N CYS A 270 0.10 -15.42 2.77
CA CYS A 270 0.29 -14.18 3.51
C CYS A 270 -0.70 -14.01 4.66
N ASP A 271 -0.25 -13.30 5.70
CA ASP A 271 -1.08 -12.87 6.80
C ASP A 271 -1.90 -11.64 6.43
N LYS A 272 -3.19 -11.86 6.19
CA LYS A 272 -4.13 -10.80 5.80
C LYS A 272 -4.57 -9.89 6.96
N ASP A 273 -4.43 -10.34 8.20
CA ASP A 273 -4.86 -9.57 9.39
C ASP A 273 -3.74 -8.71 9.97
N GLY A 274 -2.51 -9.22 9.95
CA GLY A 274 -1.36 -8.55 10.55
C GLY A 274 -1.38 -8.57 12.08
N CYS A 275 -0.43 -7.85 12.68
CA CYS A 275 -0.41 -7.56 14.12
C CYS A 275 -0.64 -6.07 14.38
N ASP A 276 -1.90 -5.65 14.43
CA ASP A 276 -2.26 -4.24 14.39
C ASP A 276 -2.13 -3.51 15.74
N PHE A 277 -1.76 -2.23 15.67
CA PHE A 277 -1.87 -1.30 16.78
C PHE A 277 -2.72 -0.10 16.37
N ASN A 278 -4.00 -0.15 16.74
CA ASN A 278 -4.94 0.98 16.72
C ASN A 278 -5.23 1.40 18.17
N SER A 279 -4.92 2.65 18.53
CA SER A 279 -5.09 3.18 19.89
C SER A 279 -6.50 3.05 20.43
N PHE A 280 -7.51 3.28 19.60
CA PHE A 280 -8.92 3.16 19.99
C PHE A 280 -9.29 1.69 20.22
N ARG A 281 -8.90 0.80 19.29
CA ARG A 281 -9.10 -0.65 19.40
C ARG A 281 -8.44 -1.25 20.65
N LEU A 282 -7.31 -0.67 21.04
CA LEU A 282 -6.54 -1.04 22.23
C LEU A 282 -6.98 -0.30 23.50
N GLY A 283 -8.16 0.34 23.48
CA GLY A 283 -8.86 0.84 24.66
C GLY A 283 -8.72 2.34 24.91
N ASN A 284 -7.74 3.02 24.32
CA ASN A 284 -7.55 4.45 24.51
C ASN A 284 -8.35 5.27 23.48
N LYS A 285 -9.62 5.51 23.81
CA LYS A 285 -10.57 6.25 22.96
C LYS A 285 -10.31 7.76 22.87
N GLU A 286 -9.38 8.30 23.65
CA GLU A 286 -9.10 9.74 23.75
C GLU A 286 -7.73 10.15 23.17
N PHE A 287 -6.99 9.20 22.60
CA PHE A 287 -5.66 9.45 22.07
C PHE A 287 -5.66 10.14 20.70
N TYR A 288 -6.38 9.58 19.73
CA TYR A 288 -6.37 10.03 18.33
C TYR A 288 -7.76 10.44 17.86
N GLY A 289 -7.86 11.55 17.14
CA GLY A 289 -9.09 12.05 16.55
C GLY A 289 -9.24 13.58 16.65
N PRO A 290 -10.38 14.15 16.22
CA PRO A 290 -10.58 15.59 16.25
C PRO A 290 -10.56 16.12 17.68
N SER A 291 -9.68 17.09 17.97
CA SER A 291 -9.49 17.65 19.32
C SER A 291 -9.09 16.61 20.40
N LYS A 292 -8.37 15.55 20.02
CA LYS A 292 -7.81 14.54 20.94
C LYS A 292 -6.33 14.83 21.26
N THR A 293 -5.63 13.90 21.91
CA THR A 293 -4.21 14.05 22.25
C THR A 293 -3.35 14.30 21.00
N VAL A 294 -3.60 13.52 19.95
CA VAL A 294 -3.19 13.81 18.57
C VAL A 294 -4.43 14.37 17.86
N ASP A 295 -4.44 15.68 17.65
CA ASP A 295 -5.56 16.42 17.08
C ASP A 295 -5.56 16.34 15.55
N THR A 296 -6.45 15.53 14.98
CA THR A 296 -6.51 15.29 13.53
C THR A 296 -7.11 16.45 12.73
N THR A 297 -7.57 17.51 13.39
CA THR A 297 -8.02 18.74 12.71
C THR A 297 -6.85 19.56 12.15
N LYS A 298 -5.61 19.17 12.47
CA LYS A 298 -4.38 19.84 12.04
C LYS A 298 -3.34 18.81 11.58
N PRO A 299 -2.34 19.25 10.79
CA PRO A 299 -1.20 18.39 10.46
C PRO A 299 -0.38 17.98 11.70
N PHE A 300 0.27 16.82 11.60
CA PHE A 300 1.21 16.30 12.60
C PHE A 300 2.27 15.40 11.95
N THR A 301 3.38 15.18 12.63
CA THR A 301 4.44 14.24 12.22
C THR A 301 4.16 12.86 12.82
N ILE A 302 4.38 11.82 12.01
CA ILE A 302 4.41 10.42 12.45
C ILE A 302 5.86 9.96 12.46
N VAL A 303 6.25 9.26 13.52
CA VAL A 303 7.58 8.65 13.66
C VAL A 303 7.44 7.16 13.92
N THR A 304 8.08 6.35 13.08
CA THR A 304 8.10 4.89 13.24
C THR A 304 9.55 4.40 13.29
N GLN A 305 9.89 3.66 14.35
CA GLN A 305 11.24 3.10 14.56
C GLN A 305 11.19 1.58 14.53
N PHE A 306 12.13 0.97 13.80
CA PHE A 306 12.27 -0.47 13.67
C PHE A 306 13.50 -0.93 14.44
N VAL A 307 13.29 -1.33 15.69
CA VAL A 307 14.37 -1.67 16.60
C VAL A 307 14.77 -3.13 16.39
N THR A 308 16.07 -3.37 16.21
CA THR A 308 16.65 -4.72 16.16
C THR A 308 17.15 -5.17 17.54
N ASP A 309 17.28 -6.48 17.73
CA ASP A 309 17.70 -7.10 18.99
C ASP A 309 19.12 -6.70 19.45
N ASP A 310 20.01 -6.42 18.50
CA ASP A 310 21.41 -6.04 18.74
C ASP A 310 21.74 -4.56 18.40
N GLY A 311 20.75 -3.79 17.93
CA GLY A 311 20.93 -2.39 17.55
C GLY A 311 21.72 -2.18 16.26
N THR A 312 21.79 -3.19 15.40
CA THR A 312 22.46 -3.13 14.08
C THR A 312 21.48 -3.30 12.93
N ASP A 313 21.90 -2.88 11.73
CA ASP A 313 21.13 -2.98 10.48
C ASP A 313 20.94 -4.42 9.98
N THR A 314 21.56 -5.38 10.65
CA THR A 314 21.52 -6.83 10.34
C THR A 314 20.93 -7.67 11.46
N GLY A 315 20.60 -7.06 12.60
CA GLY A 315 19.97 -7.74 13.73
C GLY A 315 18.53 -8.16 13.41
N ASN A 316 17.96 -9.03 14.24
CA ASN A 316 16.57 -9.43 14.07
C ASN A 316 15.64 -8.30 14.51
N LEU A 317 14.57 -8.05 13.75
CA LEU A 317 13.54 -7.11 14.18
C LEU A 317 12.95 -7.56 15.53
N LYS A 318 12.97 -6.66 16.50
CA LYS A 318 12.53 -6.92 17.88
C LYS A 318 11.24 -6.18 18.23
N SER A 319 11.14 -4.91 17.82
CA SER A 319 9.97 -4.08 18.12
C SER A 319 9.79 -2.94 17.13
N ILE A 320 8.54 -2.52 16.95
CA ILE A 320 8.16 -1.37 16.13
C ILE A 320 7.53 -0.32 17.03
N HIS A 321 8.22 0.82 17.16
CA HIS A 321 7.81 1.91 18.04
C HIS A 321 7.17 3.05 17.25
N ARG A 322 6.23 3.75 17.89
CA ARG A 322 5.49 4.88 17.33
C ARG A 322 5.63 6.11 18.22
N TYR A 323 5.83 7.26 17.59
CA TYR A 323 5.68 8.58 18.22
C TYR A 323 4.96 9.51 17.25
N TYR A 324 4.40 10.58 17.80
CA TYR A 324 3.83 11.68 17.05
C TYR A 324 4.54 12.99 17.44
N VAL A 325 4.58 13.96 16.53
CA VAL A 325 4.99 15.33 16.88
C VAL A 325 3.92 16.28 16.39
N GLN A 326 3.31 17.04 17.30
CA GLN A 326 2.30 18.03 16.95
C GLN A 326 2.54 19.32 17.73
N ASP A 327 2.45 20.46 17.04
CA ASP A 327 2.74 21.78 17.60
C ASP A 327 4.11 21.84 18.33
N GLY A 328 5.09 21.08 17.83
CA GLY A 328 6.45 20.98 18.39
C GLY A 328 6.59 20.09 19.63
N VAL A 329 5.51 19.40 20.05
CA VAL A 329 5.50 18.50 21.21
C VAL A 329 5.61 17.05 20.75
N VAL A 330 6.57 16.31 21.30
CA VAL A 330 6.67 14.85 21.11
C VAL A 330 5.63 14.16 21.97
N ILE A 331 4.82 13.32 21.33
CA ILE A 331 3.73 12.55 21.94
C ILE A 331 4.09 11.07 21.76
N PRO A 332 4.45 10.34 22.83
CA PRO A 332 4.60 8.90 22.77
C PRO A 332 3.29 8.23 22.34
N ASN A 333 3.37 7.08 21.69
CA ASN A 333 2.17 6.30 21.37
C ASN A 333 1.35 5.96 22.63
N SER A 334 0.04 5.78 22.46
CA SER A 334 -0.86 5.37 23.54
C SER A 334 -0.43 4.04 24.16
N VAL A 335 -0.74 3.84 25.44
CA VAL A 335 -0.55 2.55 26.11
C VAL A 335 -1.81 1.69 25.94
N THR A 336 -1.63 0.38 25.77
CA THR A 336 -2.71 -0.61 25.73
C THR A 336 -3.53 -0.60 27.02
N GLU A 337 -4.86 -0.66 26.89
CA GLU A 337 -5.85 -0.68 27.97
C GLU A 337 -6.82 -1.87 27.81
N VAL A 338 -6.27 -3.05 27.47
CA VAL A 338 -7.03 -4.28 27.22
C VAL A 338 -6.68 -5.34 28.25
N ALA A 339 -7.70 -5.94 28.89
CA ALA A 339 -7.49 -7.05 29.81
C ALA A 339 -6.83 -8.25 29.10
N GLY A 340 -5.73 -8.75 29.65
CA GLY A 340 -4.96 -9.85 29.05
C GLY A 340 -3.82 -9.42 28.11
N VAL A 341 -3.67 -8.12 27.86
CA VAL A 341 -2.53 -7.52 27.16
C VAL A 341 -1.71 -6.70 28.15
N ASP A 342 -0.41 -6.95 28.20
CA ASP A 342 0.50 -6.15 29.02
C ASP A 342 0.49 -4.70 28.56
N ALA A 343 0.63 -3.77 29.52
CA ALA A 343 0.72 -2.35 29.23
C ALA A 343 1.95 -2.05 28.37
N THR A 344 1.74 -1.74 27.10
CA THR A 344 2.79 -1.43 26.11
C THR A 344 2.29 -0.37 25.12
N ASN A 345 3.21 0.28 24.42
CA ASN A 345 2.91 1.28 23.39
C ASN A 345 3.68 1.01 22.08
N PHE A 346 4.16 -0.20 21.88
CA PHE A 346 4.89 -0.64 20.70
C PHE A 346 4.48 -2.07 20.33
N ILE A 347 4.69 -2.43 19.06
CA ILE A 347 4.47 -3.79 18.58
C ILE A 347 5.70 -4.64 18.88
N SER A 348 5.48 -5.83 19.42
CA SER A 348 6.47 -6.88 19.63
C SER A 348 5.79 -8.23 19.55
N GLU A 349 6.56 -9.31 19.45
CA GLU A 349 6.00 -10.67 19.38
C GLU A 349 5.03 -10.96 20.54
N GLY A 350 5.43 -10.63 21.78
CA GLY A 350 4.59 -10.84 22.96
C GLY A 350 3.31 -10.00 22.96
N PHE A 351 3.37 -8.77 22.42
CA PHE A 351 2.15 -7.96 22.23
C PHE A 351 1.21 -8.63 21.24
N CYS A 352 1.71 -9.11 20.10
CA CYS A 352 0.90 -9.76 19.06
C CYS A 352 0.19 -11.01 19.61
N GLU A 353 0.92 -11.88 20.33
CA GLU A 353 0.36 -13.08 20.94
C GLU A 353 -0.76 -12.74 21.94
N GLN A 354 -0.51 -11.77 22.84
CA GLN A 354 -1.48 -11.37 23.86
C GLN A 354 -2.71 -10.68 23.25
N GLN A 355 -2.52 -9.76 22.29
CA GLN A 355 -3.60 -9.04 21.62
C GLN A 355 -4.51 -10.02 20.88
N LYS A 356 -3.96 -10.92 20.06
CA LYS A 356 -4.75 -11.91 19.31
C LYS A 356 -5.54 -12.82 20.27
N ALA A 357 -4.91 -13.28 21.36
CA ALA A 357 -5.59 -14.08 22.37
C ALA A 357 -6.72 -13.31 23.10
N ALA A 358 -6.49 -12.05 23.45
CA ALA A 358 -7.46 -11.21 24.15
C ALA A 358 -8.69 -10.89 23.30
N PHE A 359 -8.51 -10.74 21.99
CA PHE A 359 -9.61 -10.45 21.05
C PHE A 359 -10.27 -11.73 20.50
N GLY A 360 -9.63 -12.89 20.68
CA GLY A 360 -10.10 -14.15 20.10
C GLY A 360 -9.83 -14.26 18.60
N ASP A 361 -8.86 -13.50 18.09
CA ASP A 361 -8.44 -13.50 16.70
C ASP A 361 -7.45 -14.65 16.43
N THR A 362 -7.44 -15.18 15.21
CA THR A 362 -6.42 -16.15 14.79
C THR A 362 -5.06 -15.46 14.73
N ASN A 363 -4.07 -15.95 15.48
CA ASN A 363 -2.69 -15.45 15.37
C ASN A 363 -1.98 -16.05 14.14
N TYR A 364 -2.39 -15.62 12.95
CA TYR A 364 -1.78 -16.08 11.70
C TYR A 364 -0.42 -15.42 11.44
N TYR A 365 -0.26 -14.15 11.84
CA TYR A 365 1.02 -13.44 11.96
C TYR A 365 2.13 -14.30 12.58
N GLY A 366 1.89 -14.80 13.80
CA GLY A 366 2.84 -15.66 14.52
C GLY A 366 3.06 -17.01 13.83
N GLN A 367 2.02 -17.60 13.21
CA GLN A 367 2.13 -18.86 12.46
C GLN A 367 3.04 -18.74 11.23
N LEU A 368 3.05 -17.58 10.57
CA LEU A 368 3.90 -17.29 9.41
C LEU A 368 5.29 -16.73 9.77
N GLY A 369 5.64 -16.71 11.06
CA GLY A 369 6.99 -16.37 11.54
C GLY A 369 7.13 -14.97 12.15
N GLY A 370 6.03 -14.23 12.25
CA GLY A 370 5.90 -13.00 13.03
C GLY A 370 7.02 -11.99 12.81
N MET A 371 7.54 -11.41 13.90
CA MET A 371 8.55 -10.34 13.84
C MET A 371 9.81 -10.74 13.07
N SER A 372 10.21 -12.01 13.15
CA SER A 372 11.39 -12.51 12.43
C SER A 372 11.16 -12.54 10.92
N ALA A 373 9.97 -12.96 10.47
CA ALA A 373 9.62 -12.92 9.06
C ALA A 373 9.55 -11.48 8.54
N MET A 374 8.87 -10.58 9.27
CA MET A 374 8.80 -9.16 8.91
C MET A 374 10.20 -8.54 8.79
N GLY A 375 11.09 -8.84 9.73
CA GLY A 375 12.46 -8.36 9.72
C GLY A 375 13.25 -8.73 8.44
N LYS A 376 12.97 -9.88 7.82
CA LYS A 376 13.61 -10.28 6.55
C LYS A 376 13.15 -9.39 5.40
N SER A 377 11.85 -9.16 5.29
CA SER A 377 11.25 -8.36 4.21
C SER A 377 11.57 -6.87 4.35
N LEU A 378 11.68 -6.33 5.57
CA LEU A 378 12.05 -4.93 5.84
C LEU A 378 13.41 -4.51 5.25
N THR A 379 14.24 -5.44 4.77
CA THR A 379 15.54 -5.14 4.17
C THR A 379 15.46 -4.56 2.76
N LYS A 380 14.32 -4.71 2.06
CA LYS A 380 14.16 -4.32 0.66
C LYS A 380 12.69 -4.06 0.31
N MET A 381 12.15 -2.92 0.75
CA MET A 381 10.75 -2.56 0.45
C MET A 381 10.62 -1.25 -0.35
N VAL A 382 9.53 -1.13 -1.07
CA VAL A 382 9.12 0.06 -1.83
C VAL A 382 8.09 0.84 -1.01
N LEU A 383 8.27 2.16 -0.92
CA LEU A 383 7.31 3.06 -0.27
C LEU A 383 6.09 3.26 -1.17
N VAL A 384 4.91 3.06 -0.59
CA VAL A 384 3.60 3.26 -1.22
C VAL A 384 2.83 4.35 -0.47
N LEU A 385 2.15 5.21 -1.23
CA LEU A 385 1.28 6.28 -0.73
C LEU A 385 -0.06 6.18 -1.46
N SER A 386 -1.17 6.12 -0.74
CA SER A 386 -2.49 5.96 -1.36
C SER A 386 -3.59 6.75 -0.67
N ILE A 387 -4.73 6.85 -1.35
CA ILE A 387 -6.03 7.23 -0.81
C ILE A 387 -7.09 6.33 -1.44
N TRP A 388 -7.93 5.71 -0.61
CA TRP A 388 -8.92 4.74 -1.08
C TRP A 388 -10.12 4.64 -0.12
N ASP A 389 -11.23 4.14 -0.65
CA ASP A 389 -12.40 3.63 0.06
C ASP A 389 -12.50 2.12 -0.14
N ASP A 390 -13.26 1.44 0.73
CA ASP A 390 -13.24 -0.01 0.82
C ASP A 390 -14.55 -0.64 0.37
N HIS A 391 -14.52 -1.24 -0.83
CA HIS A 391 -15.66 -1.97 -1.40
C HIS A 391 -15.95 -3.32 -0.73
N ALA A 392 -15.05 -3.85 0.08
CA ALA A 392 -15.25 -5.14 0.73
C ALA A 392 -16.01 -5.01 2.05
N VAL A 393 -15.59 -4.08 2.92
CA VAL A 393 -16.17 -3.94 4.28
C VAL A 393 -16.30 -2.49 4.77
N ASN A 394 -16.31 -1.52 3.85
CA ASN A 394 -16.61 -0.11 4.10
C ASN A 394 -15.65 0.59 5.09
N MET A 395 -14.41 0.12 5.22
CA MET A 395 -13.39 0.64 6.14
C MET A 395 -13.71 0.41 7.64
N ASN A 396 -14.77 -0.35 7.94
CA ASN A 396 -15.24 -0.55 9.31
C ASN A 396 -14.20 -1.23 10.22
N TRP A 397 -13.28 -2.00 9.63
CA TRP A 397 -12.16 -2.61 10.34
C TRP A 397 -11.16 -1.58 10.89
N LEU A 398 -11.15 -0.35 10.37
CA LEU A 398 -10.27 0.73 10.81
C LEU A 398 -10.97 1.68 11.79
N ASP A 399 -12.17 2.15 11.47
CA ASP A 399 -12.77 3.34 12.10
C ASP A 399 -14.17 3.13 12.72
N SER A 400 -14.68 1.90 12.74
CA SER A 400 -16.02 1.60 13.25
C SER A 400 -16.04 0.35 14.14
N VAL A 401 -17.18 -0.30 14.25
CA VAL A 401 -17.42 -1.58 14.91
C VAL A 401 -17.26 -2.68 13.86
N PHE A 402 -16.31 -3.60 14.04
CA PHE A 402 -16.12 -4.70 13.11
C PHE A 402 -15.78 -6.02 13.81
N PRO A 403 -16.54 -7.12 13.53
CA PRO A 403 -17.68 -7.20 12.60
C PRO A 403 -18.90 -6.35 13.00
N ASN A 404 -19.68 -5.87 12.02
CA ASN A 404 -20.73 -4.86 12.23
C ASN A 404 -21.87 -5.31 13.15
N ASP A 405 -22.06 -6.63 13.32
CA ASP A 405 -23.08 -7.23 14.19
C ASP A 405 -22.54 -7.64 15.57
N ALA A 406 -21.24 -7.45 15.81
CA ALA A 406 -20.62 -7.77 17.08
C ALA A 406 -20.93 -6.71 18.15
N ASP A 407 -20.91 -7.15 19.41
CA ASP A 407 -21.06 -6.27 20.57
C ASP A 407 -19.85 -5.33 20.68
N PRO A 408 -20.01 -3.99 20.57
CA PRO A 408 -18.90 -3.05 20.61
C PRO A 408 -18.16 -2.99 21.95
N GLU A 409 -18.73 -3.55 23.02
CA GLU A 409 -18.07 -3.66 24.33
C GLU A 409 -17.12 -4.87 24.40
N LYS A 410 -17.14 -5.78 23.42
CA LYS A 410 -16.16 -6.86 23.33
C LYS A 410 -14.79 -6.31 22.93
N PRO A 411 -13.71 -6.69 23.62
CA PRO A 411 -12.35 -6.29 23.23
C PRO A 411 -12.05 -6.58 21.76
N GLY A 412 -11.50 -5.60 21.05
CA GLY A 412 -11.09 -5.74 19.65
C GLY A 412 -12.16 -5.44 18.61
N VAL A 413 -13.42 -5.27 19.00
CA VAL A 413 -14.53 -5.02 18.07
C VAL A 413 -14.59 -3.55 17.65
N ALA A 414 -14.64 -2.62 18.60
CA ALA A 414 -14.70 -1.18 18.31
C ALA A 414 -13.31 -0.64 17.97
N ARG A 415 -13.15 -0.07 16.77
CA ARG A 415 -11.88 0.47 16.23
C ARG A 415 -11.91 1.99 15.99
N GLY A 416 -13.10 2.59 16.00
CA GLY A 416 -13.30 4.03 15.99
C GLY A 416 -14.75 4.40 16.34
N ARG A 417 -15.15 5.61 15.97
CA ARG A 417 -16.42 6.26 16.34
C ARG A 417 -17.41 6.34 15.19
N CYS A 418 -17.02 5.93 14.00
CA CYS A 418 -17.82 6.05 12.78
C CYS A 418 -19.05 5.13 12.81
N ASP A 419 -20.15 5.57 12.19
CA ASP A 419 -21.28 4.67 11.93
C ASP A 419 -20.88 3.67 10.85
N PRO A 420 -21.17 2.36 10.99
CA PRO A 420 -20.77 1.37 10.01
C PRO A 420 -21.29 1.60 8.57
N ALA A 421 -22.31 2.45 8.40
CA ALA A 421 -22.86 2.84 7.11
C ALA A 421 -22.15 4.04 6.47
N ASP A 422 -21.33 4.79 7.21
CA ASP A 422 -20.68 6.01 6.70
C ASP A 422 -19.67 5.71 5.58
N GLY A 423 -19.04 4.54 5.60
CA GLY A 423 -18.01 4.15 4.64
C GLY A 423 -18.48 3.41 3.40
N VAL A 424 -19.79 3.33 3.14
CA VAL A 424 -20.29 2.72 1.89
C VAL A 424 -19.75 3.50 0.68
N PRO A 425 -19.01 2.88 -0.27
CA PRO A 425 -18.34 3.57 -1.37
C PRO A 425 -19.21 4.57 -2.13
N GLU A 426 -20.37 4.13 -2.61
CA GLU A 426 -21.31 5.02 -3.34
C GLU A 426 -21.73 6.23 -2.52
N THR A 427 -21.85 6.07 -1.19
CA THR A 427 -22.21 7.16 -0.28
C THR A 427 -21.05 8.13 -0.09
N ILE A 428 -19.85 7.61 0.18
CA ILE A 428 -18.69 8.46 0.49
C ILE A 428 -18.14 9.18 -0.74
N GLU A 429 -18.11 8.53 -1.90
CA GLU A 429 -17.74 9.15 -3.18
C GLU A 429 -18.64 10.33 -3.54
N ALA A 430 -19.94 10.21 -3.27
CA ALA A 430 -20.92 11.26 -3.54
C ALA A 430 -20.88 12.38 -2.50
N ALA A 431 -20.71 12.05 -1.22
CA ALA A 431 -20.74 13.00 -0.12
C ALA A 431 -19.43 13.79 0.05
N HIS A 432 -18.29 13.16 -0.25
CA HIS A 432 -16.96 13.72 0.01
C HIS A 432 -16.02 13.65 -1.20
N PRO A 433 -16.44 14.07 -2.41
CA PRO A 433 -15.57 14.03 -3.59
C PRO A 433 -14.33 14.93 -3.44
N ASP A 434 -14.44 15.97 -2.61
CA ASP A 434 -13.38 16.92 -2.32
C ASP A 434 -12.42 16.45 -1.20
N ALA A 435 -12.63 15.27 -0.60
CA ALA A 435 -11.71 14.68 0.38
C ALA A 435 -10.30 14.48 -0.20
N TYR A 436 -9.29 14.66 0.64
CA TYR A 436 -7.90 14.48 0.25
C TYR A 436 -7.01 14.19 1.46
N VAL A 437 -5.81 13.70 1.16
CA VAL A 437 -4.71 13.57 2.12
C VAL A 437 -3.48 14.30 1.59
N ILE A 438 -2.68 14.85 2.50
CA ILE A 438 -1.35 15.39 2.17
C ILE A 438 -0.29 14.63 2.95
N TYR A 439 0.66 14.05 2.24
CA TYR A 439 1.89 13.47 2.80
C TYR A 439 3.04 14.41 2.49
N SER A 440 3.88 14.73 3.48
CA SER A 440 4.99 15.64 3.25
C SER A 440 6.17 15.37 4.17
N ASN A 441 7.29 16.03 3.89
CA ASN A 441 8.44 16.05 4.79
C ASN A 441 8.94 14.65 5.16
N ILE A 442 8.95 13.72 4.19
CA ILE A 442 9.44 12.36 4.42
C ILE A 442 10.92 12.43 4.79
N LYS A 443 11.27 11.81 5.92
CA LYS A 443 12.64 11.61 6.35
C LYS A 443 12.88 10.17 6.75
N PHE A 444 14.07 9.68 6.41
CA PHE A 444 14.52 8.32 6.70
C PHE A 444 15.94 8.35 7.23
N GLY A 445 16.25 7.59 8.27
CA GLY A 445 17.59 7.67 8.86
C GLY A 445 17.83 6.76 10.05
N ALA A 446 18.94 7.02 10.74
CA ALA A 446 19.22 6.37 12.02
C ALA A 446 18.12 6.66 13.05
N ILE A 447 17.92 5.76 14.01
CA ILE A 447 16.97 5.97 15.12
C ILE A 447 17.28 7.30 15.83
N ASN A 448 16.23 8.08 16.13
CA ASN A 448 16.28 9.42 16.71
C ASN A 448 16.96 10.49 15.82
N SER A 449 17.11 10.30 14.51
CA SER A 449 17.76 11.28 13.63
C SER A 449 16.79 12.24 12.95
N THR A 450 15.51 11.90 12.87
CA THR A 450 14.54 12.57 11.98
C THR A 450 13.62 13.56 12.70
N PHE A 451 13.59 13.51 14.03
CA PHE A 451 12.85 14.39 14.92
C PHE A 451 13.73 14.85 16.10
N THR A 452 13.29 15.88 16.82
CA THR A 452 13.96 16.31 18.05
C THR A 452 13.40 15.51 19.22
N ALA A 453 14.13 14.49 19.67
CA ALA A 453 13.83 13.82 20.93
C ALA A 453 13.97 14.82 22.08
N SER A 454 12.89 15.02 22.84
CA SER A 454 12.83 15.89 24.03
C SER A 454 13.57 15.32 25.22
#